data_AF-A0A2N2D1T3-F1
#
_entry.id   AF-A0A2N2D1T3-F1
#
_cell.length_a   1.000
_cell.length_b   1.000
_cell.length_c   1.000
_cell.angle_alpha   90.00
_cell.angle_beta   90.00
_cell.angle_gamma   90.00
#
_symmetry.space_group_name_H-M   'P 1'
#
loop_
_entity.id
_entity.type
_entity.pdbx_description
1 polymer ?
#
loop_
_entity_poly.entity_id
_entity_poly.type
_entity_poly.pdbx_seq_one_letter_code
_entity_poly.pdbx_strand_id
1 'polypeptide(L)'
;MRKQVLTFLVVLLAGIFMLGLIGCGESTKTIKEGDLTVKYSTEAKKSVELPADYPKDRFPVYKNAFIMSVQNMQNSYVVACFCKESIKEVGAFYKDFFKKSQVISSTEMDDEYTILGVKDGYTYTVCVIKNTDQDDAIKGYPTSLAISLVPAPDGMSKSLEGMSGNLPAPPK
;
A
#
# COMPACT_ATOMS: atom_id res chain seq x y z
N MET A 1 42.44 33.90 27.55
CA MET A 1 41.53 32.73 27.36
C MET A 1 40.22 33.25 26.78
N ARG A 2 39.98 33.17 25.47
CA ARG A 2 39.01 32.21 24.90
C ARG A 2 39.09 32.23 23.35
N LYS A 3 40.31 32.24 22.80
CA LYS A 3 40.55 32.03 21.35
C LYS A 3 40.42 30.55 20.92
N GLN A 4 39.83 29.69 21.75
CA GLN A 4 39.79 28.22 21.54
C GLN A 4 38.43 27.67 21.11
N VAL A 5 37.39 28.49 20.94
CA VAL A 5 36.06 27.96 20.55
C VAL A 5 35.85 28.02 19.02
N LEU A 6 36.63 28.83 18.30
CA LEU A 6 36.39 29.08 16.87
C LEU A 6 37.13 28.13 15.91
N THR A 7 38.02 27.26 16.41
CA THR A 7 38.82 26.36 15.56
C THR A 7 38.15 24.99 15.34
N PHE A 8 37.14 24.62 16.14
CA PHE A 8 36.41 23.37 15.94
C PHE A 8 35.30 23.43 14.87
N LEU A 9 34.97 24.63 14.37
CA LEU A 9 33.90 24.83 13.38
C LEU A 9 34.35 24.62 11.92
N VAL A 10 35.65 24.47 11.65
CA VAL A 10 36.19 24.46 10.26
C VAL A 10 36.79 23.11 9.85
N VAL A 11 36.97 22.16 10.79
CA VAL A 11 37.57 20.83 10.48
C VAL A 11 36.50 19.75 10.23
N LEU A 12 35.21 20.02 10.46
CA LEU A 12 34.14 19.06 10.13
C LEU A 12 33.67 19.13 8.66
N LEU A 13 34.34 19.93 7.82
CA LEU A 13 33.92 20.28 6.46
C LEU A 13 34.88 19.80 5.35
N ALA A 14 35.91 19.03 5.70
CA ALA A 14 36.86 18.50 4.72
C ALA A 14 37.30 17.09 5.12
N GLY A 15 36.60 16.06 4.63
CA GLY A 15 37.16 14.72 4.77
C GLY A 15 36.25 13.52 4.53
N ILE A 16 35.31 13.56 3.58
CA ILE A 16 34.93 12.34 2.82
C ILE A 16 34.59 12.76 1.39
N PHE A 17 35.63 12.99 0.59
CA PHE A 17 35.52 12.87 -0.86
C PHE A 17 36.63 11.93 -1.31
N MET A 18 36.25 10.97 -2.15
CA MET A 18 37.04 9.91 -2.79
C MET A 18 36.94 8.53 -2.12
N LEU A 19 36.04 7.70 -2.65
CA LEU A 19 36.39 6.53 -3.47
C LEU A 19 35.12 6.10 -4.23
N GLY A 20 35.22 6.10 -5.56
CA GLY A 20 34.08 6.10 -6.46
C GLY A 20 33.35 4.77 -6.63
N LEU A 21 32.10 4.89 -7.07
CA LEU A 21 31.45 4.01 -8.04
C LEU A 21 30.47 4.88 -8.85
N ILE A 22 30.67 4.92 -10.16
CA ILE A 22 29.63 5.25 -11.13
C ILE A 22 28.62 4.10 -11.06
N GLY A 23 27.33 4.38 -10.78
CA GLY A 23 26.26 3.40 -11.04
C GLY A 23 25.06 3.44 -10.11
N CYS A 24 23.88 3.66 -10.70
CA CYS A 24 22.52 3.51 -10.17
C CYS A 24 22.09 4.46 -9.04
N GLY A 25 21.43 5.56 -9.44
CA GLY A 25 20.49 6.24 -8.54
C GLY A 25 19.44 5.23 -8.05
N GLU A 26 19.40 5.00 -6.74
CA GLU A 26 18.37 4.16 -6.14
C GLU A 26 17.03 4.89 -6.25
N SER A 27 16.16 4.36 -7.10
CA SER A 27 14.80 4.86 -7.35
C SER A 27 13.81 4.53 -6.22
N THR A 28 14.28 3.98 -5.10
CA THR A 28 13.45 3.48 -4.00
C THR A 28 14.09 3.86 -2.69
N LYS A 29 13.29 4.29 -1.72
CA LYS A 29 13.74 4.60 -0.37
C LYS A 29 13.05 3.70 0.65
N THR A 30 13.78 3.37 1.72
CA THR A 30 13.26 2.60 2.85
C THR A 30 13.44 3.41 4.13
N ILE A 31 12.37 3.53 4.91
CA ILE A 31 12.37 4.12 6.25
C ILE A 31 11.99 3.02 7.24
N LYS A 32 12.65 3.01 8.40
CA LYS A 32 12.35 2.11 9.51
C LYS A 32 12.18 2.91 10.79
N GLU A 33 11.07 2.67 11.49
CA GLU A 33 10.78 3.28 12.78
C GLU A 33 10.16 2.23 13.71
N GLY A 34 10.96 1.72 14.65
CA GLY A 34 10.58 0.54 15.44
C GLY A 34 10.30 -0.67 14.53
N ASP A 35 9.13 -1.26 14.67
CA ASP A 35 8.67 -2.40 13.86
C ASP A 35 8.08 -1.99 12.50
N LEU A 36 7.85 -0.68 12.28
CA LEU A 36 7.31 -0.19 11.02
C LEU A 36 8.43 -0.10 9.97
N THR A 37 8.20 -0.73 8.82
CA THR A 37 9.00 -0.55 7.62
C THR A 37 8.15 0.10 6.53
N VAL A 38 8.62 1.20 5.96
CA VAL A 38 8.01 1.86 4.81
C VAL A 38 8.98 1.83 3.64
N LYS A 39 8.58 1.23 2.53
CA LYS A 39 9.28 1.32 1.25
C LYS A 39 8.45 2.16 0.30
N TYR A 40 9.09 3.08 -0.43
CA TYR A 40 8.40 3.88 -1.44
C TYR A 40 9.32 4.18 -2.62
N SER A 41 8.72 4.32 -3.81
CA SER A 41 9.43 4.73 -5.00
C SER A 41 9.66 6.24 -4.98
N THR A 42 10.83 6.66 -5.44
CA THR A 42 11.15 8.06 -5.73
C THR A 42 11.09 8.38 -7.23
N GLU A 43 10.83 7.38 -8.07
CA GLU A 43 10.70 7.53 -9.51
C GLU A 43 9.39 6.90 -9.99
N ALA A 44 8.64 7.62 -10.81
CA ALA A 44 7.53 7.00 -11.51
C ALA A 44 7.99 5.81 -12.35
N LYS A 45 7.18 4.76 -12.34
CA LYS A 45 7.33 3.54 -13.15
C LYS A 45 8.40 2.56 -12.65
N LYS A 46 9.07 2.83 -11.53
CA LYS A 46 9.91 1.81 -10.86
C LYS A 46 9.25 1.38 -9.55
N SER A 47 8.43 0.34 -9.63
CA SER A 47 7.70 -0.21 -8.48
C SER A 47 8.65 -0.59 -7.36
N VAL A 48 8.22 -0.39 -6.12
CA VAL A 48 8.85 -1.09 -4.98
C VAL A 48 8.44 -2.56 -4.98
N GLU A 49 9.31 -3.40 -4.45
CA GLU A 49 9.00 -4.81 -4.20
C GLU A 49 8.14 -4.96 -2.95
N LEU A 50 7.17 -5.89 -3.02
CA LEU A 50 6.44 -6.32 -1.84
C LEU A 50 7.38 -7.02 -0.85
N PRO A 51 7.16 -6.87 0.47
CA PRO A 51 7.82 -7.68 1.48
C PRO A 51 7.68 -9.19 1.18
N ALA A 52 8.70 -9.98 1.54
CA ALA A 52 8.74 -11.41 1.24
C ALA A 52 7.60 -12.19 1.94
N ASP A 53 7.10 -11.68 3.05
CA ASP A 53 6.01 -12.20 3.87
C ASP A 53 4.61 -11.72 3.43
N TYR A 54 4.52 -10.82 2.44
CA TYR A 54 3.24 -10.37 1.92
C TYR A 54 2.44 -11.55 1.33
N PRO A 55 1.16 -11.73 1.70
CA PRO A 55 0.37 -12.92 1.34
C PRO A 55 -0.18 -12.87 -0.10
N LYS A 56 0.70 -12.77 -1.10
CA LYS A 56 0.37 -12.57 -2.52
C LYS A 56 -0.62 -13.58 -3.12
N ASP A 57 -0.61 -14.83 -2.67
CA ASP A 57 -1.50 -15.89 -3.17
C ASP A 57 -2.93 -15.75 -2.64
N ARG A 58 -3.10 -15.02 -1.53
CA ARG A 58 -4.39 -14.80 -0.84
C ARG A 58 -4.92 -13.39 -1.03
N PHE A 59 -4.04 -12.44 -1.32
CA PHE A 59 -4.33 -11.03 -1.55
C PHE A 59 -3.44 -10.49 -2.68
N PRO A 60 -3.79 -10.73 -3.94
CA PRO A 60 -2.99 -10.26 -5.05
C PRO A 60 -3.09 -8.74 -5.22
N VAL A 61 -1.96 -8.11 -5.51
CA VAL A 61 -1.94 -6.77 -6.10
C VAL A 61 -2.35 -6.90 -7.58
N TYR A 62 -3.17 -5.95 -8.08
CA TYR A 62 -3.61 -5.96 -9.47
C TYR A 62 -2.42 -6.05 -10.43
N LYS A 63 -2.58 -6.83 -11.50
CA LYS A 63 -1.51 -7.10 -12.47
C LYS A 63 -0.93 -5.80 -13.01
N ASN A 64 0.40 -5.75 -13.21
CA ASN A 64 1.11 -4.61 -13.77
C ASN A 64 0.92 -3.27 -13.01
N ALA A 65 0.36 -3.28 -11.80
CA ALA A 65 0.25 -2.08 -11.00
C ALA A 65 1.63 -1.53 -10.68
N PHE A 66 1.77 -0.21 -10.77
CA PHE A 66 2.94 0.49 -10.27
C PHE A 66 2.80 0.61 -8.75
N ILE A 67 3.59 -0.17 -8.01
CA ILE A 67 3.58 -0.15 -6.55
C ILE A 67 4.39 1.05 -6.09
N MET A 68 3.70 2.09 -5.65
CA MET A 68 4.32 3.33 -5.20
C MET A 68 4.90 3.15 -3.80
N SER A 69 4.15 2.54 -2.89
CA SER A 69 4.63 2.32 -1.54
C SER A 69 4.04 1.07 -0.90
N VAL A 70 4.81 0.52 0.04
CA VAL A 70 4.40 -0.57 0.92
C VAL A 70 4.82 -0.24 2.33
N GLN A 71 3.87 -0.28 3.24
CA GLN A 71 4.09 -0.22 4.68
C GLN A 71 3.87 -1.62 5.25
N ASN A 72 4.74 -2.04 6.15
CA ASN A 72 4.62 -3.31 6.88
C ASN A 72 4.90 -3.08 8.37
N MET A 73 4.05 -3.66 9.21
CA MET A 73 4.24 -3.71 10.66
C MET A 73 3.51 -4.94 11.21
N GLN A 74 4.23 -5.87 11.84
CA GLN A 74 3.66 -7.03 12.54
C GLN A 74 2.61 -7.80 11.70
N ASN A 75 2.99 -8.24 10.49
CA ASN A 75 2.11 -8.91 9.52
C ASN A 75 0.91 -8.06 9.03
N SER A 76 0.86 -6.77 9.33
CA SER A 76 -0.07 -5.82 8.72
C SER A 76 0.60 -5.13 7.54
N TYR A 77 -0.18 -4.87 6.48
CA TYR A 77 0.33 -4.32 5.23
C TYR A 77 -0.58 -3.20 4.73
N VAL A 78 0.03 -2.11 4.24
CA VAL A 78 -0.66 -1.10 3.43
C VAL A 78 0.11 -0.94 2.13
N VAL A 79 -0.54 -1.27 1.01
CA VAL A 79 0.03 -1.18 -0.33
C VAL A 79 -0.70 -0.09 -1.09
N ALA A 80 0.05 0.92 -1.57
CA ALA A 80 -0.48 1.96 -2.44
C ALA A 80 0.10 1.79 -3.85
N CYS A 81 -0.79 1.73 -4.83
CA CYS A 81 -0.48 1.41 -6.21
C CYS A 81 -1.26 2.27 -7.18
N PHE A 82 -0.76 2.33 -8.41
CA PHE A 82 -1.44 2.95 -9.55
C PHE A 82 -1.60 1.93 -10.68
N CYS A 83 -2.78 1.87 -11.28
CA CYS A 83 -3.12 0.94 -12.37
C CYS A 83 -3.35 1.69 -13.68
N LYS A 84 -2.98 1.07 -14.80
CA LYS A 84 -3.21 1.65 -16.15
C LYS A 84 -4.64 1.41 -16.63
N GLU A 85 -5.25 0.37 -16.08
CA GLU A 85 -6.62 -0.06 -16.33
C GLU A 85 -7.61 0.85 -15.61
N SER A 86 -8.85 0.86 -16.10
CA SER A 86 -9.93 1.67 -15.56
C SER A 86 -10.39 1.19 -14.17
N ILE A 87 -11.02 2.09 -13.41
CA ILE A 87 -11.63 1.80 -12.10
C ILE A 87 -12.57 0.60 -12.21
N LYS A 88 -13.36 0.55 -13.28
CA LYS A 88 -14.31 -0.54 -13.55
C LYS A 88 -13.61 -1.90 -13.72
N GLU A 89 -12.51 -1.94 -14.44
CA GLU A 89 -11.75 -3.18 -14.66
C GLU A 89 -11.05 -3.66 -13.38
N VAL A 90 -10.41 -2.74 -12.66
CA VAL A 90 -9.71 -3.05 -11.39
C VAL A 90 -10.72 -3.42 -10.30
N GLY A 91 -11.82 -2.68 -10.19
CA GLY A 91 -12.91 -2.95 -9.26
C GLY A 91 -13.59 -4.30 -9.55
N ALA A 92 -13.86 -4.63 -10.81
CA ALA A 92 -14.44 -5.92 -11.19
C ALA A 92 -13.53 -7.10 -10.80
N PHE A 93 -12.21 -6.96 -10.95
CA PHE A 93 -11.26 -7.98 -10.50
C PHE A 93 -11.37 -8.24 -9.00
N TYR A 94 -11.33 -7.19 -8.16
CA TYR A 94 -11.43 -7.36 -6.71
C TYR A 94 -12.81 -7.82 -6.27
N LYS A 95 -13.87 -7.32 -6.91
CA LYS A 95 -15.24 -7.79 -6.70
C LYS A 95 -15.35 -9.28 -6.94
N ASP A 96 -14.81 -9.79 -8.05
CA ASP A 96 -14.79 -11.22 -8.36
C ASP A 96 -13.96 -12.02 -7.36
N PHE A 97 -12.74 -11.55 -7.07
CA PHE A 97 -11.81 -12.20 -6.14
C PHE A 97 -12.41 -12.40 -4.74
N PHE A 98 -13.17 -11.42 -4.25
CA PHE A 98 -13.80 -11.45 -2.93
C PHE A 98 -15.24 -11.97 -2.92
N LYS A 99 -15.79 -12.52 -4.01
CA LYS A 99 -17.18 -13.04 -4.04
C LYS A 99 -17.49 -14.08 -2.96
N LYS A 100 -16.48 -14.80 -2.48
CA LYS A 100 -16.61 -15.88 -1.48
C LYS A 100 -16.03 -15.52 -0.11
N SER A 101 -15.59 -14.27 0.10
CA SER A 101 -15.14 -13.83 1.41
C SER A 101 -16.32 -13.41 2.29
N GLN A 102 -16.05 -13.22 3.58
CA GLN A 102 -17.02 -12.62 4.49
C GLN A 102 -16.95 -11.09 4.32
N VAL A 103 -17.78 -10.55 3.42
CA VAL A 103 -17.87 -9.11 3.19
C VAL A 103 -18.63 -8.45 4.33
N ILE A 104 -18.01 -7.44 4.95
CA ILE A 104 -18.62 -6.61 6.00
C ILE A 104 -19.35 -5.43 5.35
N SER A 105 -18.72 -4.79 4.38
CA SER A 105 -19.26 -3.63 3.67
C SER A 105 -18.66 -3.53 2.27
N SER A 106 -19.43 -2.98 1.34
CA SER A 106 -18.94 -2.61 0.01
C SER A 106 -19.66 -1.38 -0.49
N THR A 107 -18.92 -0.49 -1.15
CA THR A 107 -19.42 0.69 -1.84
C THR A 107 -19.00 0.61 -3.30
N GLU A 108 -19.94 0.88 -4.20
CA GLU A 108 -19.70 0.94 -5.65
C GLU A 108 -20.37 2.21 -6.18
N MET A 109 -19.55 3.10 -6.72
CA MET A 109 -19.93 4.33 -7.40
C MET A 109 -19.23 4.38 -8.77
N ASP A 110 -19.54 5.37 -9.60
CA ASP A 110 -18.96 5.48 -10.94
C ASP A 110 -17.42 5.65 -10.91
N ASP A 111 -16.87 6.27 -9.88
CA ASP A 111 -15.46 6.60 -9.71
C ASP A 111 -14.81 5.97 -8.46
N GLU A 112 -15.53 5.09 -7.78
CA GLU A 112 -15.04 4.41 -6.57
C GLU A 112 -15.58 2.98 -6.47
N TYR A 113 -14.70 2.06 -6.09
CA TYR A 113 -15.07 0.76 -5.55
C TYR A 113 -14.29 0.50 -4.26
N THR A 114 -15.00 0.31 -3.17
CA THR A 114 -14.42 -0.01 -1.86
C THR A 114 -15.04 -1.30 -1.32
N ILE A 115 -14.23 -2.22 -0.82
CA ILE A 115 -14.70 -3.46 -0.19
C ILE A 115 -13.91 -3.73 1.10
N LEU A 116 -14.65 -4.05 2.16
CA LEU A 116 -14.15 -4.41 3.48
C LEU A 116 -14.68 -5.79 3.85
N GLY A 117 -13.82 -6.65 4.39
CA GLY A 117 -14.25 -7.95 4.87
C GLY A 117 -13.18 -8.71 5.63
N VAL A 118 -13.46 -9.98 5.86
CA VAL A 118 -12.53 -10.94 6.47
C VAL A 118 -12.30 -12.09 5.51
N LYS A 119 -11.02 -12.43 5.29
CA LYS A 119 -10.59 -13.55 4.45
C LYS A 119 -9.25 -14.09 4.93
N ASP A 120 -9.13 -15.41 5.02
CA ASP A 120 -7.89 -16.14 5.31
C ASP A 120 -7.07 -15.59 6.50
N GLY A 121 -7.74 -15.21 7.58
CA GLY A 121 -7.09 -14.69 8.79
C GLY A 121 -6.73 -13.19 8.75
N TYR A 122 -7.21 -12.45 7.75
CA TYR A 122 -7.04 -11.00 7.64
C TYR A 122 -8.38 -10.28 7.59
N THR A 123 -8.45 -9.14 8.27
CA THR A 123 -9.35 -8.06 7.89
C THR A 123 -8.71 -7.32 6.73
N TYR A 124 -9.45 -7.19 5.62
CA TYR A 124 -8.95 -6.53 4.42
C TYR A 124 -9.82 -5.33 4.06
N THR A 125 -9.17 -4.28 3.56
CA THR A 125 -9.83 -3.18 2.84
C THR A 125 -9.17 -3.04 1.49
N VAL A 126 -9.96 -3.01 0.43
CA VAL A 126 -9.50 -2.62 -0.90
C VAL A 126 -10.28 -1.39 -1.35
N CYS A 127 -9.55 -0.37 -1.79
CA CYS A 127 -10.12 0.87 -2.30
C CYS A 127 -9.54 1.12 -3.70
N VAL A 128 -10.43 1.23 -4.68
CA VAL A 128 -10.15 1.49 -6.08
C VAL A 128 -10.83 2.80 -6.42
N ILE A 129 -10.05 3.85 -6.68
CA ILE A 129 -10.59 5.19 -6.93
C ILE A 129 -10.00 5.77 -8.20
N LYS A 130 -10.69 6.77 -8.74
CA LYS A 130 -10.13 7.63 -9.78
C LYS A 130 -8.84 8.25 -9.29
N ASN A 131 -7.78 8.12 -10.08
CA ASN A 131 -6.59 8.90 -9.87
C ASN A 131 -6.85 10.33 -10.36
N THR A 132 -6.82 11.29 -9.43
CA THR A 132 -6.96 12.73 -9.73
C THR A 132 -5.64 13.48 -9.66
N ASP A 133 -4.54 12.79 -9.34
CA ASP A 133 -3.22 13.39 -9.24
C ASP A 133 -2.77 13.96 -10.61
N GLN A 134 -2.12 15.11 -10.55
CA GLN A 134 -1.63 15.84 -11.72
C GLN A 134 -0.13 15.64 -11.95
N ASP A 135 0.55 14.86 -11.11
CA ASP A 135 1.94 14.50 -11.31
C ASP A 135 2.11 13.73 -12.63
N ASP A 136 2.92 14.30 -13.54
CA ASP A 136 3.26 13.73 -14.84
C ASP A 136 3.82 12.30 -14.72
N ALA A 137 4.43 11.99 -13.58
CA ALA A 137 4.96 10.69 -13.20
C ALA A 137 3.86 9.60 -13.22
N ILE A 138 2.64 9.93 -12.80
CA ILE A 138 1.51 8.99 -12.63
C ILE A 138 0.27 9.35 -13.47
N LYS A 139 0.33 10.40 -14.29
CA LYS A 139 -0.73 10.82 -15.22
C LYS A 139 -1.21 9.73 -16.19
N GLY A 140 -0.37 8.74 -16.49
CA GLY A 140 -0.71 7.58 -17.31
C GLY A 140 -1.46 6.45 -16.58
N TYR A 141 -1.81 6.65 -15.32
CA TYR A 141 -2.51 5.68 -14.47
C TYR A 141 -3.85 6.28 -14.03
N PRO A 142 -4.97 5.95 -14.69
CA PRO A 142 -6.27 6.54 -14.36
C PRO A 142 -6.87 6.06 -13.03
N THR A 143 -6.28 5.03 -12.42
CA THR A 143 -6.82 4.37 -11.23
C THR A 143 -5.78 4.30 -10.13
N SER A 144 -6.16 4.72 -8.93
CA SER A 144 -5.40 4.51 -7.70
C SER A 144 -5.98 3.32 -6.94
N LEU A 145 -5.10 2.47 -6.41
CA LEU A 145 -5.44 1.25 -5.68
C LEU A 145 -4.75 1.27 -4.32
N ALA A 146 -5.53 1.12 -3.25
CA ALA A 146 -5.02 0.87 -1.91
C ALA A 146 -5.50 -0.49 -1.40
N ILE A 147 -4.59 -1.26 -0.81
CA ILE A 147 -4.88 -2.54 -0.15
C ILE A 147 -4.36 -2.45 1.28
N SER A 148 -5.24 -2.61 2.26
CA SER A 148 -4.90 -2.72 3.67
C SER A 148 -5.22 -4.13 4.15
N LEU A 149 -4.25 -4.78 4.79
CA LEU A 149 -4.38 -6.10 5.39
C LEU A 149 -3.95 -6.01 6.85
N VAL A 150 -4.80 -6.42 7.76
CA VAL A 150 -4.49 -6.50 9.21
C VAL A 150 -4.88 -7.89 9.68
N PRO A 151 -4.05 -8.59 10.48
CA PRO A 151 -4.44 -9.85 11.08
C PRO A 151 -5.80 -9.72 11.79
N ALA A 152 -6.74 -10.60 11.43
CA ALA A 152 -8.06 -10.60 12.03
C ALA A 152 -7.95 -11.08 13.49
N PRO A 153 -8.64 -10.44 14.45
CA PRO A 153 -8.78 -10.96 15.80
C PRO A 153 -9.39 -12.37 15.79
N ASP A 154 -8.95 -13.20 16.73
CA ASP A 154 -9.49 -14.55 16.91
C ASP A 154 -11.02 -14.54 17.05
N GLY A 155 -11.68 -15.42 16.31
CA GLY A 155 -13.14 -15.57 16.36
C GLY A 155 -13.93 -14.54 15.56
N MET A 156 -13.31 -13.51 14.98
CA MET A 156 -14.01 -12.47 14.20
C MET A 156 -14.87 -13.06 13.07
N SER A 157 -14.34 -14.04 12.32
CA SER A 157 -15.10 -14.69 11.25
C SER A 157 -16.37 -15.38 11.75
N LYS A 158 -16.32 -16.03 12.91
CA LYS A 158 -17.50 -16.69 13.51
C LYS A 158 -18.53 -15.66 13.97
N SER A 159 -18.08 -14.54 14.52
CA SER A 159 -18.97 -13.45 14.95
C SER A 159 -19.73 -12.85 13.76
N LEU A 160 -19.09 -12.68 12.61
CA LEU A 160 -19.73 -12.13 11.39
C LEU A 160 -20.77 -13.08 10.80
N GLU A 161 -20.54 -14.38 10.82
CA GLU A 161 -21.51 -15.39 10.37
C GLU A 161 -22.83 -15.30 11.17
N GLY A 162 -22.74 -15.10 12.48
CA GLY A 162 -23.91 -14.91 13.34
C GLY A 162 -24.70 -13.61 13.07
N MET A 163 -24.05 -12.59 12.51
CA MET A 163 -24.67 -11.30 12.19
C MET A 163 -25.34 -11.30 10.80
N SER A 164 -24.77 -12.01 9.82
CA SER A 164 -25.33 -12.10 8.47
C SER A 164 -26.73 -12.73 8.43
N GLY A 165 -27.03 -13.63 9.37
CA GLY A 165 -28.35 -14.28 9.49
C GLY A 165 -29.50 -13.36 9.97
N ASN A 166 -29.20 -12.14 10.42
CA ASN A 166 -30.18 -11.20 10.99
C ASN A 166 -30.30 -9.87 10.22
N LEU A 167 -29.72 -9.76 9.02
CA LEU A 167 -29.85 -8.54 8.25
C LEU A 167 -31.30 -8.39 7.73
N PRO A 168 -32.00 -7.30 8.05
CA PRO A 168 -33.31 -7.03 7.48
C PRO A 168 -33.19 -6.97 5.95
N ALA A 169 -34.16 -7.57 5.26
CA ALA A 169 -34.21 -7.52 3.80
C ALA A 169 -34.16 -6.06 3.32
N PRO A 170 -33.46 -5.77 2.20
CA PRO A 170 -33.41 -4.43 1.67
C PRO A 170 -34.84 -3.94 1.35
N PRO A 171 -35.13 -2.64 1.57
CA PRO A 171 -36.43 -2.08 1.21
C PRO A 171 -36.67 -2.27 -0.30
N LYS A 172 -37.89 -2.68 -0.64
CA LYS A 172 -38.35 -2.87 -2.03
C LYS A 172 -38.50 -1.55 -2.76
#